data_AF-A0A9D1NNY2-F1
#
_entry.id   AF-A0A9D1NNY2-F1
#
_cell.length_a   1.000
_cell.length_b   1.000
_cell.length_c   1.000
_cell.angle_alpha   90.00
_cell.angle_beta   90.00
_cell.angle_gamma   90.00
#
_symmetry.space_group_name_H-M   'P 1'
#
loop_
_entity.id
_entity.type
_entity.pdbx_description
1 polymer ?
#
loop_
_entity_poly.entity_id
_entity_poly.type
_entity_poly.pdbx_seq_one_letter_code
_entity_poly.pdbx_strand_id
1 'polypeptide(L)'
;MRRNRRRKTFHFKAVNVGVAIMLVAIAGPWVANCLLGVSNDQVGAQIRLLEQEVRTHQESLRREVARWNTLTEPERLDKAIAESGLRLSYAPPERTVTMTGDGRARMPESLRLRLAQERRARAGEAVARNLR
;
A
#
# COMPACT_ATOMS: atom_id res chain seq x y z
N MET A 1 -65.93 30.09 -35.14
CA MET A 1 -65.44 28.77 -34.67
C MET A 1 -64.79 28.91 -33.30
N ARG A 2 -65.46 28.50 -32.21
CA ARG A 2 -64.94 28.63 -30.84
C ARG A 2 -64.65 27.22 -30.29
N ARG A 3 -63.37 26.79 -30.32
CA ARG A 3 -62.93 25.48 -29.82
C ARG A 3 -62.93 25.48 -28.29
N ASN A 4 -63.92 24.84 -27.69
CA ASN A 4 -64.06 24.69 -26.25
C ASN A 4 -63.15 23.55 -25.74
N ARG A 5 -61.93 23.87 -25.30
CA ARG A 5 -61.01 22.91 -24.66
C ARG A 5 -61.51 22.61 -23.24
N ARG A 6 -62.31 21.54 -23.09
CA ARG A 6 -62.60 20.95 -21.78
C ARG A 6 -61.30 20.38 -21.20
N ARG A 7 -60.67 21.11 -20.28
CA ARG A 7 -59.60 20.58 -19.43
C ARG A 7 -60.22 19.46 -18.60
N LYS A 8 -59.81 18.21 -18.85
CA LYS A 8 -60.11 17.08 -17.97
C LYS A 8 -59.32 17.32 -16.69
N THR A 9 -59.98 17.87 -15.68
CA THR A 9 -59.49 17.85 -14.30
C THR A 9 -59.43 16.41 -13.86
N PHE A 10 -58.22 15.86 -13.71
CA PHE A 10 -58.02 14.56 -13.11
C PHE A 10 -58.52 14.65 -11.66
N HIS A 11 -59.68 14.05 -11.39
CA HIS A 11 -60.18 13.90 -10.03
C HIS A 11 -59.34 12.82 -9.33
N PHE A 12 -58.23 13.23 -8.73
CA PHE A 12 -57.53 12.41 -7.75
C PHE A 12 -58.46 12.27 -6.53
N LYS A 13 -59.19 11.16 -6.45
CA LYS A 13 -59.84 10.77 -5.19
C LYS A 13 -58.74 10.51 -4.19
N ALA A 14 -58.83 11.13 -3.01
CA ALA A 14 -57.94 10.87 -1.90
C ALA A 14 -57.94 9.37 -1.63
N VAL A 15 -56.80 8.72 -1.91
CA VAL A 15 -56.62 7.29 -1.65
C VAL A 15 -56.71 7.11 -0.14
N ASN A 16 -57.48 6.12 0.29
CA ASN A 16 -57.66 5.82 1.69
C ASN A 16 -56.29 5.51 2.31
N VAL A 17 -55.94 6.16 3.42
CA VAL A 17 -54.58 6.10 3.99
C VAL A 17 -54.15 4.65 4.27
N GLY A 18 -55.09 3.79 4.68
CA GLY A 18 -54.83 2.36 4.87
C GLY A 18 -54.40 1.62 3.60
N VAL A 19 -54.93 1.99 2.43
CA VAL A 19 -54.54 1.39 1.13
C VAL A 19 -53.15 1.87 0.72
N ALA A 20 -52.83 3.15 0.98
CA ALA A 20 -51.49 3.68 0.73
C ALA A 20 -50.44 2.97 1.60
N ILE A 21 -50.74 2.74 2.89
CA ILE A 21 -49.86 2.00 3.81
C ILE A 21 -49.66 0.56 3.33
N MET A 22 -50.72 -0.13 2.89
CA MET A 22 -50.61 -1.49 2.36
C MET A 22 -49.72 -1.56 1.12
N LEU A 23 -49.87 -0.62 0.19
CA LEU A 23 -49.06 -0.57 -1.02
C LEU A 23 -47.59 -0.31 -0.69
N VAL A 24 -47.29 0.59 0.25
CA VAL A 24 -45.92 0.84 0.71
C VAL A 24 -45.35 -0.38 1.43
N ALA A 25 -46.14 -1.09 2.23
CA ALA A 25 -45.68 -2.30 2.94
C ALA A 25 -45.35 -3.46 1.98
N ILE A 26 -46.05 -3.56 0.84
CA ILE A 26 -45.81 -4.61 -0.16
C ILE A 26 -44.69 -4.20 -1.13
N ALA A 27 -44.74 -2.98 -1.66
CA ALA A 27 -43.77 -2.52 -2.67
C ALA A 27 -42.44 -2.06 -2.05
N GLY A 28 -42.46 -1.55 -0.82
CA GLY A 28 -41.29 -1.01 -0.12
C GLY A 28 -40.15 -2.03 0.03
N PRO A 29 -40.40 -3.25 0.54
CA PRO A 29 -39.37 -4.28 0.63
C PRO A 29 -38.78 -4.67 -0.73
N TRP A 30 -39.62 -4.74 -1.77
CA TRP A 30 -39.17 -5.08 -3.12
C TRP A 30 -38.27 -3.99 -3.70
N VAL A 31 -38.67 -2.72 -3.60
CA VAL A 31 -37.86 -1.57 -4.05
C VAL A 31 -36.56 -1.47 -3.25
N ALA A 32 -36.60 -1.67 -1.93
CA ALA A 32 -35.42 -1.68 -1.09
C ALA A 32 -34.45 -2.79 -1.50
N ASN A 33 -34.96 -4.00 -1.76
CA ASN A 33 -34.13 -5.12 -2.20
C ASN A 33 -33.51 -4.86 -3.59
N CYS A 34 -34.25 -4.27 -4.53
CA CYS A 34 -33.70 -3.90 -5.84
C CYS A 34 -32.61 -2.83 -5.73
N LEU A 35 -32.82 -1.79 -4.90
CA LEU A 35 -31.82 -0.73 -4.73
C LEU A 35 -30.55 -1.23 -4.04
N LEU A 36 -30.70 -2.03 -2.97
CA LEU A 36 -29.56 -2.62 -2.25
C LEU A 36 -28.81 -3.66 -3.08
N GLY A 37 -29.53 -4.47 -3.86
CA GLY A 37 -28.94 -5.45 -4.77
C GLY A 37 -28.04 -4.80 -5.84
N VAL A 38 -28.53 -3.72 -6.49
CA VAL A 38 -27.76 -2.99 -7.51
C VAL A 38 -26.47 -2.38 -6.92
N SER A 39 -26.51 -1.85 -5.70
CA SER A 39 -25.30 -1.35 -5.04
C SER A 39 -24.32 -2.46 -4.68
N ASN A 40 -24.81 -3.63 -4.25
CA ASN A 40 -23.97 -4.75 -3.85
C ASN A 40 -23.23 -5.38 -5.04
N ASP A 41 -23.86 -5.46 -6.21
CA ASP A 41 -23.21 -6.00 -7.41
C ASP A 41 -22.07 -5.10 -7.90
N GLN A 42 -22.25 -3.77 -7.85
CA GLN A 42 -21.21 -2.82 -8.21
C GLN A 42 -20.04 -2.86 -7.23
N VAL A 43 -20.32 -2.92 -5.92
CA VAL A 43 -19.29 -3.06 -4.88
C VAL A 43 -18.57 -4.40 -5.00
N GLY A 44 -19.29 -5.49 -5.27
CA GLY A 44 -18.70 -6.81 -5.50
C GLY A 44 -17.78 -6.84 -6.72
N ALA A 45 -18.13 -6.13 -7.80
CA ALA A 45 -17.27 -5.99 -8.97
C ALA A 45 -15.99 -5.20 -8.65
N GLN A 46 -16.10 -4.09 -7.90
CA GLN A 46 -14.95 -3.31 -7.47
C GLN A 46 -14.01 -4.10 -6.54
N ILE A 47 -14.57 -4.86 -5.59
CA ILE A 47 -13.77 -5.73 -4.72
C ILE A 47 -12.99 -6.75 -5.53
N ARG A 48 -13.61 -7.39 -6.53
CA ARG A 48 -12.92 -8.36 -7.39
C ARG A 48 -11.77 -7.72 -8.20
N LEU A 49 -11.95 -6.50 -8.69
CA LEU A 49 -10.88 -5.77 -9.39
C LEU A 49 -9.72 -5.45 -8.44
N LEU A 50 -10.03 -4.93 -7.26
CA LEU A 50 -9.02 -4.64 -6.22
C LEU A 50 -8.27 -5.91 -5.77
N GLU A 51 -8.98 -7.03 -5.59
CA GLU A 51 -8.35 -8.31 -5.26
C GLU A 51 -7.41 -8.79 -6.37
N GLN A 52 -7.79 -8.61 -7.64
CA GLN A 52 -6.91 -8.94 -8.77
C GLN A 52 -5.66 -8.06 -8.79
N GLU A 53 -5.81 -6.74 -8.63
CA GLU A 53 -4.67 -5.81 -8.55
C GLU A 53 -3.72 -6.19 -7.41
N VAL A 54 -4.24 -6.45 -6.21
CA VAL A 54 -3.43 -6.85 -5.06
C VAL A 54 -2.66 -8.15 -5.34
N ARG A 55 -3.30 -9.15 -5.95
CA ARG A 55 -2.61 -10.41 -6.33
C ARG A 55 -1.48 -10.16 -7.32
N THR A 56 -1.71 -9.32 -8.33
CA THR A 56 -0.68 -9.01 -9.34
C THR A 56 0.52 -8.30 -8.71
N HIS A 57 0.29 -7.34 -7.80
CA HIS A 57 1.35 -6.63 -7.08
C HIS A 57 2.10 -7.55 -6.11
N GLN A 58 1.40 -8.46 -5.43
CA GLN A 58 2.06 -9.44 -4.57
C GLN A 58 2.95 -10.39 -5.37
N GLU A 59 2.51 -10.83 -6.56
CA GLU A 59 3.33 -11.66 -7.44
C GLU A 59 4.55 -10.90 -7.98
N SER A 60 4.39 -9.64 -8.39
CA SER A 60 5.51 -8.83 -8.86
C SER A 60 6.54 -8.62 -7.75
N LEU A 61 6.08 -8.31 -6.53
CA LEU A 61 6.95 -8.19 -5.35
C LEU A 61 7.65 -9.50 -5.03
N ARG A 62 6.97 -10.65 -5.10
CA ARG A 62 7.62 -11.96 -4.88
C ARG A 62 8.72 -12.23 -5.90
N ARG A 63 8.48 -11.93 -7.18
CA ARG A 63 9.49 -12.09 -8.25
C ARG A 63 10.67 -11.16 -8.04
N GLU A 64 10.41 -9.93 -7.64
CA GLU A 64 11.45 -8.95 -7.38
C GLU A 64 12.27 -9.32 -6.14
N VAL A 65 11.63 -9.70 -5.03
CA VAL A 65 12.32 -10.21 -3.83
C VAL A 65 13.15 -11.45 -4.15
N ALA A 66 12.63 -12.38 -4.96
CA ALA A 66 13.39 -13.54 -5.39
C ALA A 66 14.63 -13.12 -6.22
N ARG A 67 14.48 -12.17 -7.14
CA ARG A 67 15.59 -11.62 -7.93
C ARG A 67 16.63 -10.96 -7.03
N TRP A 68 16.20 -10.13 -6.08
CA TRP A 68 17.11 -9.50 -5.11
C TRP A 68 17.83 -10.55 -4.29
N ASN A 69 17.12 -11.54 -3.72
CA ASN A 69 17.75 -12.62 -2.96
C ASN A 69 18.81 -13.38 -3.77
N THR A 70 18.58 -13.63 -5.06
CA THR A 70 19.60 -14.27 -5.92
C THR A 70 20.82 -13.39 -6.20
N LEU A 71 20.73 -12.07 -6.00
CA LEU A 71 21.83 -11.11 -6.16
C LEU A 71 22.53 -10.81 -4.84
N THR A 72 21.81 -10.82 -3.71
CA THR A 72 22.36 -10.62 -2.37
C THR A 72 22.82 -11.90 -1.70
N GLU A 73 22.73 -13.06 -2.35
CA GLU A 73 23.37 -14.30 -1.86
C GLU A 73 24.87 -14.03 -1.63
N PRO A 74 25.35 -14.03 -0.37
CA PRO A 74 26.72 -13.66 -0.04
C PRO A 74 27.74 -14.57 -0.74
N GLU A 75 27.38 -15.84 -0.98
CA GLU A 75 28.22 -16.80 -1.71
C GLU A 75 28.47 -16.39 -3.17
N ARG A 76 27.51 -15.75 -3.85
CA ARG A 76 27.69 -15.28 -5.23
C ARG A 76 28.50 -14.00 -5.28
N LEU A 77 28.33 -13.14 -4.28
CA LEU A 77 29.12 -11.93 -4.10
C LEU A 77 30.59 -12.27 -3.82
N ASP A 78 30.86 -13.21 -2.92
CA ASP A 78 32.24 -13.65 -2.64
C ASP A 78 32.89 -14.32 -3.86
N LYS A 79 32.13 -15.09 -4.67
CA LYS A 79 32.62 -15.61 -5.95
C LYS A 79 32.95 -14.51 -6.95
N ALA A 80 32.07 -13.53 -7.14
CA ALA A 80 32.31 -12.39 -8.03
C ALA A 80 33.50 -11.53 -7.57
N ILE A 81 33.67 -11.34 -6.26
CA ILE A 81 34.81 -10.63 -5.68
C ILE A 81 36.11 -11.43 -5.93
N ALA A 82 36.09 -12.75 -5.73
CA ALA A 82 37.22 -13.63 -6.02
C ALA A 82 37.61 -13.62 -7.51
N GLU A 83 36.63 -13.62 -8.42
CA GLU A 83 36.85 -13.53 -9.87
C GLU A 83 37.41 -12.16 -10.30
N SER A 84 37.04 -11.08 -9.60
CA SER A 84 37.56 -9.73 -9.87
C SER A 84 39.03 -9.51 -9.42
N GLY A 85 39.65 -10.50 -8.77
CA GLY A 85 41.02 -10.42 -8.26
C GLY A 85 41.18 -9.50 -7.05
N LEU A 86 40.09 -8.91 -6.54
CA LEU A 86 40.09 -8.10 -5.34
C LEU A 86 40.12 -9.02 -4.11
N ARG A 87 41.11 -8.84 -3.23
CA ARG A 87 41.14 -9.48 -1.90
C ARG A 87 40.18 -8.76 -0.95
N LEU A 88 38.90 -8.78 -1.26
CA LEU A 88 37.83 -8.28 -0.42
C LEU A 88 36.94 -9.46 -0.03
N SER A 89 36.35 -9.41 1.15
CA SER A 89 35.32 -10.37 1.59
C SER A 89 34.05 -9.59 1.84
N TYR A 90 32.89 -10.21 1.65
CA TYR A 90 31.63 -9.58 2.03
C TYR A 90 31.68 -9.13 3.50
N ALA A 91 31.21 -7.91 3.76
CA ALA A 91 31.27 -7.34 5.10
C ALA A 91 30.31 -8.10 6.05
N PRO A 92 30.76 -8.51 7.24
CA PRO A 92 29.89 -9.20 8.19
C PRO A 92 28.74 -8.28 8.62
N PRO A 93 27.58 -8.84 9.01
CA PRO A 93 26.38 -8.06 9.32
C PRO A 93 26.61 -7.00 10.41
N GLU A 94 27.52 -7.22 11.37
CA GLU A 94 27.86 -6.19 12.37
C GLU A 94 28.56 -4.95 11.81
N ARG A 95 29.06 -5.02 10.56
CA ARG A 95 29.71 -3.92 9.84
C ARG A 95 28.86 -3.35 8.71
N THR A 96 27.66 -3.89 8.49
CA THR A 96 26.75 -3.43 7.45
C THR A 96 25.88 -2.28 7.94
N VAL A 97 25.53 -1.37 7.02
CA VAL A 97 24.60 -0.28 7.27
C VAL A 97 23.35 -0.55 6.46
N THR A 98 22.23 -0.73 7.14
CA THR A 98 20.95 -0.99 6.48
C THR A 98 20.17 0.31 6.31
N MET A 99 19.61 0.56 5.13
CA MET A 99 18.64 1.63 4.91
C MET A 99 17.26 1.18 5.37
N THR A 100 16.60 1.97 6.22
CA THR A 100 15.19 1.74 6.57
C THR A 100 14.27 2.28 5.48
N GLY A 101 13.02 1.80 5.41
CA GLY A 101 12.02 2.26 4.45
C GLY A 101 11.76 3.77 4.48
N ASP A 102 12.05 4.42 5.62
CA ASP A 102 11.95 5.87 5.80
C ASP A 102 13.17 6.65 5.28
N GLY A 103 14.09 5.99 4.56
CA GLY A 103 15.32 6.59 4.04
C GLY A 103 16.38 6.93 5.09
N ARG A 104 16.27 6.35 6.29
CA ARG A 104 17.26 6.56 7.37
C ARG A 104 18.26 5.40 7.40
N ALA A 105 19.54 5.74 7.50
CA ALA A 105 20.58 4.75 7.74
C ALA A 105 20.48 4.21 9.18
N ARG A 106 20.18 2.92 9.33
CA ARG A 106 20.25 2.20 10.60
C ARG A 106 21.59 1.45 10.66
N MET A 107 22.41 1.87 11.62
CA MET A 107 23.69 1.24 11.93
C MET A 107 23.57 0.40 13.20
N PRO A 108 24.25 -0.76 13.28
CA PRO A 108 24.42 -1.50 14.53
C PRO A 108 25.03 -0.63 15.62
N GLU A 109 24.60 -0.80 16.87
CA GLU A 109 25.07 0.00 18.01
C GLU A 109 26.58 -0.16 18.23
N SER A 110 27.10 -1.38 18.06
CA SER A 110 28.53 -1.69 18.12
C SER A 110 29.36 -0.89 17.11
N LEU A 111 28.84 -0.70 15.89
CA LEU A 111 29.48 0.10 14.85
C LEU A 111 29.43 1.59 15.17
N ARG A 112 28.31 2.08 15.72
CA ARG A 112 28.19 3.48 16.20
C ARG A 112 29.21 3.79 17.29
N LEU A 113 29.37 2.90 18.26
CA LEU A 113 30.32 3.07 19.36
C LEU A 113 31.77 3.08 18.87
N ARG A 114 32.14 2.16 17.96
CA ARG A 114 33.49 2.13 17.36
C ARG A 114 33.79 3.40 16.55
N LEU A 115 32.86 3.85 15.71
CA LEU A 115 33.02 5.10 14.96
C LEU A 115 33.16 6.32 15.89
N ALA A 116 32.44 6.34 17.01
CA ALA A 116 32.56 7.40 18.00
C ALA A 116 33.95 7.39 18.67
N GLN A 117 34.50 6.21 18.98
CA GLN A 117 35.84 6.07 19.54
C GLN A 117 36.93 6.51 18.55
N GLU A 118 36.86 6.10 17.28
CA GLU A 118 37.81 6.52 16.25
C GLU A 118 37.78 8.03 16.02
N ARG A 119 36.60 8.65 16.00
CA ARG A 119 36.46 10.10 15.87
C ARG A 119 37.13 10.84 17.03
N ARG A 120 37.00 10.32 18.26
CA ARG A 120 37.68 10.88 19.44
C ARG A 120 39.19 10.72 19.35
N ALA A 121 39.68 9.56 18.92
CA ALA A 121 41.11 9.31 18.74
C ALA A 121 41.73 10.27 17.70
N ARG A 122 41.09 10.43 16.53
CA ARG A 122 41.54 11.37 15.49
C ARG A 122 41.47 12.83 15.93
N ALA A 123 40.44 13.21 16.69
CA ALA A 123 40.35 14.55 17.26
C ALA A 123 41.50 14.83 18.25
N GLY A 124 41.84 13.85 19.09
CA GLY A 124 42.99 13.95 20.00
C GLY A 124 44.33 14.09 19.27
N GLU A 125 44.53 13.34 18.19
CA GLU A 125 45.73 13.45 17.34
C GLU A 125 45.82 14.77 16.57
N ALA A 126 44.69 15.35 16.16
CA ALA A 126 44.66 16.65 15.49
C ALA A 126 45.01 17.79 16.47
N VAL A 127 44.52 17.71 17.70
CA VAL A 127 44.87 18.67 18.77
C VAL A 127 46.35 18.54 19.16
N ALA A 128 46.87 17.32 19.29
CA ALA A 128 48.28 17.09 19.60
C ALA A 128 49.24 17.57 18.48
N ARG A 129 48.80 17.53 17.21
CA ARG A 129 49.56 18.08 16.07
C ARG A 129 49.58 19.60 16.02
N ASN A 130 48.51 20.27 16.47
CA ASN A 130 48.43 21.74 16.48
C ASN A 130 49.13 22.39 17.69
N LEU A 131 49.64 21.59 18.64
CA LEU A 131 50.36 22.06 19.83
C LEU A 131 51.89 21.89 19.73
N ARG A 132 52.40 21.47 18.57
CA ARG A 132 53.83 21.50 18.20
C ARG A 132 54.10 22.63 17.23
#